data_AF-A0A5Y7EZD5-F1
#
_entry.id   AF-A0A5Y7EZD5-F1
#
_cell.length_a   1.000
_cell.length_b   1.000
_cell.length_c   1.000
_cell.angle_alpha   90.00
_cell.angle_beta   90.00
_cell.angle_gamma   90.00
#
_symmetry.space_group_name_H-M   'P 1'
#
loop_
_entity.id
_entity.type
_entity.pdbx_description
1 polymer ?
#
loop_
_entity_poly.entity_id
_entity_poly.type
_entity_poly.pdbx_seq_one_letter_code
_entity_poly.pdbx_strand_id
1 'polypeptide(L)'
;ILDFSSELQSARLMILNTSSLDIEFFSNFCSSKPFFQFSRIYFLELMSHYYERFHEDILGLNKKLAENFKNSIVSYGNDPLDALQGIEQFVYNLPQMITHPSYKELLSKRKGISDTAIIVSTGPSLTKQLPLLKKYASKATIFCADSSYPILAKHGIKPDYVLSLERIPLTSEFFNNDFGEFDKDIVFVCAGVVHPKTIEYLKNKTFIITQKILAFPYYINLKNFCYAAIGFSVAHMAYEFATHLNYKNIIFIGQDLAYAEDGFSHTKDYSNLDKHEGHFQRDKGKFQCLAYGGNGKAESSEVWTMFRFFLQDTISRNIISTTYNCTEGGARIEGT
;
A
#
# COMPACT_ATOMS: atom_id res chain seq x y z
N ILE A 1 -5.38 50.80 6.48
CA ILE A 1 -4.55 49.57 6.45
C ILE A 1 -5.43 48.44 6.97
N LEU A 2 -5.55 47.34 6.24
CA LEU A 2 -6.24 46.13 6.72
C LEU A 2 -5.21 45.30 7.48
N ASP A 3 -5.50 44.91 8.72
CA ASP A 3 -4.64 44.07 9.56
C ASP A 3 -5.28 42.67 9.65
N PHE A 4 -4.56 41.66 9.16
CA PHE A 4 -4.97 40.24 9.16
C PHE A 4 -4.10 39.39 10.09
N SER A 5 -3.35 40.01 11.02
CA SER A 5 -2.40 39.30 11.88
C SER A 5 -3.05 38.19 12.70
N SER A 6 -4.27 38.44 13.20
CA SER A 6 -5.05 37.45 13.98
C SER A 6 -5.47 36.26 13.12
N GLU A 7 -5.97 36.50 11.90
CA GLU A 7 -6.43 35.48 10.96
C GLU A 7 -5.28 34.60 10.47
N LEU A 8 -4.11 35.21 10.21
CA LEU A 8 -2.89 34.50 9.83
C LEU A 8 -2.34 33.67 11.00
N GLN A 9 -2.28 34.24 12.21
CA GLN A 9 -1.82 33.52 13.41
C GLN A 9 -2.74 32.36 13.80
N SER A 10 -4.05 32.52 13.61
CA SER A 10 -5.05 31.47 13.88
C SER A 10 -5.27 30.49 12.73
N ALA A 11 -4.53 30.65 11.61
CA ALA A 11 -4.68 29.88 10.38
C ALA A 11 -6.11 29.90 9.78
N ARG A 12 -6.92 30.93 10.11
CA ARG A 12 -8.21 31.18 9.48
C ARG A 12 -8.06 31.78 8.08
N LEU A 13 -6.94 32.47 7.85
CA LEU A 13 -6.46 32.88 6.53
C LEU A 13 -5.13 32.16 6.25
N MET A 14 -5.05 31.49 5.10
CA MET A 14 -3.82 30.82 4.65
C MET A 14 -3.41 31.37 3.29
N ILE A 15 -2.12 31.67 3.13
CA ILE A 15 -1.54 32.09 1.85
C ILE A 15 -0.73 30.91 1.33
N LEU A 16 -1.14 30.39 0.17
CA LEU A 16 -0.50 29.23 -0.46
C LEU A 16 0.04 29.64 -1.83
N ASN A 17 1.28 29.26 -2.11
CA ASN A 17 1.82 29.33 -3.46
C ASN A 17 1.46 28.05 -4.21
N THR A 18 0.54 28.14 -5.17
CA THR A 18 0.04 26.98 -5.92
C THR A 18 1.12 26.23 -6.69
N SER A 19 2.21 26.92 -7.09
CA SER A 19 3.30 26.31 -7.84
C SER A 19 4.20 25.41 -7.00
N SER A 20 4.14 25.49 -5.67
CA SER A 20 4.97 24.72 -4.75
C SER A 20 4.21 23.60 -4.02
N LEU A 21 2.93 23.40 -4.34
CA LEU A 21 2.12 22.37 -3.69
C LEU A 21 2.41 21.00 -4.30
N ASP A 22 2.99 20.11 -3.51
CA ASP A 22 3.31 18.74 -3.87
C ASP A 22 2.28 17.74 -3.30
N ILE A 23 2.51 16.45 -3.55
CA ILE A 23 1.62 15.38 -3.09
C ILE A 23 1.55 15.31 -1.56
N GLU A 24 2.67 15.56 -0.88
CA GLU A 24 2.73 15.54 0.58
C GLU A 24 1.86 16.66 1.16
N PHE A 25 1.92 17.88 0.59
CA PHE A 25 1.07 18.98 0.98
C PHE A 25 -0.41 18.59 0.88
N PHE A 26 -0.87 18.11 -0.27
CA PHE A 26 -2.28 17.79 -0.45
C PHE A 26 -2.73 16.64 0.47
N SER A 27 -1.91 15.60 0.64
CA SER A 27 -2.19 14.49 1.53
C SER A 27 -2.35 14.98 2.99
N ASN A 28 -1.40 15.78 3.48
CA ASN A 28 -1.44 16.32 4.85
C ASN A 28 -2.57 17.35 5.03
N PHE A 29 -2.78 18.22 4.05
CA PHE A 29 -3.82 19.25 4.10
C PHE A 29 -5.22 18.64 4.15
N CYS A 30 -5.52 17.70 3.27
CA CYS A 30 -6.85 17.09 3.17
C CYS A 30 -7.17 16.10 4.31
N SER A 31 -6.15 15.52 4.97
CA SER A 31 -6.32 14.57 6.08
C SER A 31 -6.25 15.21 7.48
N SER A 32 -5.78 16.45 7.59
CA SER A 32 -5.65 17.15 8.87
C SER A 32 -6.94 17.83 9.32
N LYS A 33 -7.09 18.03 10.64
CA LYS A 33 -8.15 18.89 11.18
C LYS A 33 -7.76 20.37 10.99
N PRO A 34 -8.72 21.26 10.69
CA PRO A 34 -10.16 21.00 10.57
C PRO A 34 -10.59 20.53 9.17
N PHE A 35 -9.73 20.61 8.15
CA PHE A 35 -10.08 20.39 6.74
C PHE A 35 -10.78 19.05 6.49
N PHE A 36 -10.26 17.97 7.06
CA PHE A 36 -10.86 16.65 6.92
C PHE A 36 -12.31 16.59 7.43
N GLN A 37 -12.63 17.30 8.50
CA GLN A 37 -13.99 17.31 9.09
C GLN A 37 -15.01 17.96 8.15
N PHE A 38 -14.56 18.85 7.28
CA PHE A 38 -15.40 19.54 6.28
C PHE A 38 -15.25 18.96 4.87
N SER A 39 -14.46 17.89 4.69
CA SER A 39 -14.18 17.28 3.38
C SER A 39 -15.44 16.94 2.57
N ARG A 40 -16.52 16.50 3.23
CA ARG A 40 -17.79 16.13 2.57
C ARG A 40 -18.61 17.33 2.08
N ILE A 41 -18.31 18.53 2.55
CA ILE A 41 -18.95 19.78 2.13
C ILE A 41 -17.96 20.70 1.41
N TYR A 42 -16.80 20.17 1.01
CA TYR A 42 -15.79 20.93 0.29
C TYR A 42 -16.38 21.54 -0.98
N PHE A 43 -16.13 22.83 -1.14
CA PHE A 43 -16.50 23.60 -2.31
C PHE A 43 -15.49 24.74 -2.50
N LEU A 44 -14.92 24.87 -3.70
CA LEU A 44 -13.99 25.95 -4.03
C LEU A 44 -14.78 27.13 -4.60
N GLU A 45 -15.07 28.10 -3.73
CA GLU A 45 -15.78 29.33 -4.11
C GLU A 45 -14.80 30.43 -4.53
N LEU A 46 -15.07 31.08 -5.66
CA LEU A 46 -14.31 32.25 -6.13
C LEU A 46 -14.93 33.53 -5.57
N MET A 47 -14.18 34.27 -4.77
CA MET A 47 -14.66 35.50 -4.12
C MET A 47 -14.79 36.70 -5.09
N SER A 48 -14.32 36.59 -6.33
CA SER A 48 -14.35 37.67 -7.32
C SER A 48 -14.24 37.13 -8.76
N HIS A 49 -14.99 37.72 -9.68
CA HIS A 49 -14.88 37.48 -11.13
C HIS A 49 -13.47 37.71 -11.69
N TYR A 50 -12.65 38.54 -11.02
CA TYR A 50 -11.26 38.74 -11.42
C TYR A 50 -10.46 37.43 -11.53
N TYR A 51 -10.76 36.46 -10.66
CA TYR A 51 -10.02 35.20 -10.62
C TYR A 51 -10.39 34.24 -11.76
N GLU A 52 -11.52 34.44 -12.45
CA GLU A 52 -11.94 33.58 -13.57
C GLU A 52 -10.93 33.54 -14.72
N ARG A 53 -10.12 34.60 -14.86
CA ARG A 53 -9.03 34.63 -15.85
C ARG A 53 -7.93 33.58 -15.62
N PHE A 54 -7.91 32.96 -14.44
CA PHE A 54 -7.00 31.87 -14.06
C PHE A 54 -7.73 30.51 -14.02
N HIS A 55 -8.76 30.33 -14.85
CA HIS A 55 -9.64 29.15 -14.77
C HIS A 55 -8.88 27.82 -14.84
N GLU A 56 -7.84 27.68 -15.66
CA GLU A 56 -7.09 26.42 -15.78
C GLU A 56 -6.39 26.06 -14.46
N ASP A 57 -5.73 27.03 -13.83
CA ASP A 57 -5.05 26.83 -12.55
C ASP A 57 -6.05 26.49 -11.44
N ILE A 58 -7.20 27.17 -11.43
CA ILE A 58 -8.30 26.94 -10.48
C ILE A 58 -8.89 25.54 -10.66
N LEU A 59 -9.16 25.13 -11.90
CA LEU A 59 -9.68 23.80 -12.21
C LEU A 59 -8.67 22.71 -11.81
N GLY A 60 -7.39 22.93 -12.12
CA GLY A 60 -6.30 22.01 -11.73
C GLY A 60 -6.18 21.88 -10.21
N LEU A 61 -6.21 22.99 -9.48
CA LEU A 61 -6.19 23.00 -8.01
C LEU A 61 -7.43 22.32 -7.43
N ASN A 62 -8.62 22.66 -7.92
CA ASN A 62 -9.88 22.08 -7.45
C ASN A 62 -9.90 20.57 -7.64
N LYS A 63 -9.43 20.09 -8.79
CA LYS A 63 -9.32 18.66 -9.08
C LYS A 63 -8.40 17.97 -8.08
N LYS A 64 -7.20 18.51 -7.83
CA LYS A 64 -6.26 17.96 -6.85
C LYS A 64 -6.87 17.91 -5.45
N LEU A 65 -7.50 18.99 -4.99
CA LEU A 65 -8.16 19.05 -3.68
C LEU A 65 -9.30 18.03 -3.57
N ALA A 66 -10.20 17.99 -4.56
CA ALA A 66 -11.33 17.07 -4.58
C ALA A 66 -10.88 15.59 -4.57
N GLU A 67 -9.85 15.25 -5.36
CA GLU A 67 -9.26 13.92 -5.38
C GLU A 67 -8.62 13.56 -4.03
N ASN A 68 -7.86 14.47 -3.42
CA ASN A 68 -7.18 14.22 -2.13
C ASN A 68 -8.18 14.14 -0.96
N PHE A 69 -9.24 14.95 -0.96
CA PHE A 69 -10.34 14.79 0.01
C PHE A 69 -11.04 13.46 -0.18
N LYS A 70 -11.36 13.05 -1.42
CA LYS A 70 -11.94 11.73 -1.69
C LYS A 70 -11.05 10.61 -1.15
N ASN A 71 -9.75 10.64 -1.45
CA ASN A 71 -8.79 9.64 -0.99
C ASN A 71 -8.70 9.61 0.55
N SER A 72 -8.65 10.78 1.19
CA SER A 72 -8.66 10.89 2.65
C SER A 72 -9.94 10.33 3.27
N ILE A 73 -11.11 10.57 2.68
CA ILE A 73 -12.38 10.03 3.20
C ILE A 73 -12.37 8.50 3.12
N VAL A 74 -11.97 7.94 1.98
CA VAL A 74 -11.94 6.48 1.79
C VAL A 74 -10.93 5.82 2.73
N SER A 75 -9.82 6.49 3.06
CA SER A 75 -8.76 5.95 3.92
C SER A 75 -9.20 5.68 5.37
N TYR A 76 -10.24 6.36 5.85
CA TYR A 76 -10.78 6.15 7.20
C TYR A 76 -11.71 4.93 7.30
N GLY A 77 -12.08 4.32 6.17
CA GLY A 77 -13.03 3.22 6.12
C GLY A 77 -14.48 3.68 6.25
N ASN A 78 -15.38 2.89 5.69
CA ASN A 78 -16.82 3.19 5.62
C ASN A 78 -17.70 2.01 6.04
N ASP A 79 -17.12 0.91 6.53
CA ASP A 79 -17.84 -0.31 6.88
C ASP A 79 -17.65 -0.67 8.37
N PRO A 80 -18.68 -0.50 9.21
CA PRO A 80 -18.59 -0.87 10.63
C PRO A 80 -18.50 -2.38 10.87
N LEU A 81 -19.01 -3.22 9.96
CA LEU A 81 -18.87 -4.68 10.08
C LEU A 81 -17.42 -5.10 9.85
N ASP A 82 -16.76 -4.53 8.85
CA ASP A 82 -15.31 -4.72 8.63
C ASP A 82 -14.48 -4.30 9.85
N ALA A 83 -14.84 -3.17 10.49
CA ALA A 83 -14.18 -2.71 11.69
C ALA A 83 -14.35 -3.69 12.87
N LEU A 84 -15.58 -4.18 13.10
CA LEU A 84 -15.87 -5.17 14.16
C LEU A 84 -15.15 -6.50 13.90
N GLN A 85 -15.16 -6.98 12.65
CA GLN A 85 -14.41 -8.16 12.24
C GLN A 85 -12.91 -8.00 12.50
N GLY A 86 -12.35 -6.83 12.18
CA GLY A 86 -10.94 -6.52 12.47
C GLY A 86 -10.61 -6.56 13.96
N ILE A 87 -11.50 -6.08 14.82
CA ILE A 87 -11.34 -6.15 16.29
C ILE A 87 -11.40 -7.60 16.76
N GLU A 88 -12.43 -8.36 16.34
CA GLU A 88 -12.61 -9.76 16.70
C GLU A 88 -11.38 -10.60 16.34
N GLN A 89 -10.93 -10.51 15.08
CA GLN A 89 -9.80 -11.30 14.62
C GLN A 89 -8.48 -10.87 15.27
N PHE A 90 -8.31 -9.58 15.58
CA PHE A 90 -7.18 -9.12 16.38
C PHE A 90 -7.15 -9.79 17.76
N VAL A 91 -8.31 -9.88 18.42
CA VAL A 91 -8.41 -10.54 19.74
C VAL A 91 -8.07 -12.02 19.64
N TYR A 92 -8.52 -12.73 18.60
CA TYR A 92 -8.16 -14.13 18.38
C TYR A 92 -6.67 -14.35 18.12
N ASN A 93 -6.04 -13.42 17.39
CA ASN A 93 -4.62 -13.50 17.05
C ASN A 93 -3.69 -13.02 18.17
N LEU A 94 -4.21 -12.26 19.14
CA LEU A 94 -3.43 -11.65 20.22
C LEU A 94 -2.56 -12.66 21.02
N PRO A 95 -3.06 -13.84 21.44
CA PRO A 95 -2.23 -14.83 22.15
C PRO A 95 -1.03 -15.30 21.32
N GLN A 96 -1.21 -15.48 20.01
CA GLN A 96 -0.12 -15.86 19.11
C GLN A 96 0.84 -14.69 18.94
N MET A 97 0.33 -13.46 18.77
CA MET A 97 1.16 -12.27 18.66
C MET A 97 2.11 -12.13 19.85
N ILE A 98 1.60 -12.21 21.09
CA ILE A 98 2.43 -11.96 22.29
C ILE A 98 3.37 -13.09 22.68
N THR A 99 3.16 -14.30 22.15
CA THR A 99 4.02 -15.47 22.40
C THR A 99 5.09 -15.65 21.33
N HIS A 100 5.05 -14.87 20.25
CA HIS A 100 6.02 -14.90 19.15
C HIS A 100 6.98 -13.70 19.21
N PRO A 101 8.14 -13.76 18.51
CA PRO A 101 9.07 -12.64 18.43
C PRO A 101 8.38 -11.35 17.99
N SER A 102 8.70 -10.26 18.66
CA SER A 102 8.10 -8.96 18.37
C SER A 102 8.66 -8.35 17.08
N TYR A 103 7.92 -7.43 16.45
CA TYR A 103 8.41 -6.67 15.31
C TYR A 103 9.71 -5.92 15.62
N LYS A 104 9.83 -5.36 16.83
CA LYS A 104 11.06 -4.70 17.30
C LYS A 104 12.27 -5.65 17.32
N GLU A 105 12.06 -6.90 17.73
CA GLU A 105 13.11 -7.93 17.72
C GLU A 105 13.47 -8.35 16.30
N LEU A 106 12.49 -8.45 15.40
CA LEU A 106 12.77 -8.72 13.99
C LEU A 106 13.63 -7.61 13.37
N LEU A 107 13.28 -6.34 13.61
CA LEU A 107 14.08 -5.21 13.14
C LEU A 107 15.49 -5.24 13.72
N SER A 108 15.67 -5.49 15.02
CA SER A 108 17.01 -5.49 15.63
C SER A 108 17.93 -6.57 15.04
N LYS A 109 17.37 -7.71 14.61
CA LYS A 109 18.12 -8.83 14.00
C LYS A 109 18.36 -8.66 12.50
N ARG A 110 17.50 -7.93 11.79
CA ARG A 110 17.47 -7.92 10.32
C ARG A 110 17.79 -6.56 9.70
N LYS A 111 17.87 -5.49 10.48
CA LYS A 111 18.19 -4.15 9.97
C LYS A 111 19.61 -4.14 9.37
N GLY A 112 19.74 -3.61 8.15
CA GLY A 112 21.03 -3.43 7.48
C GLY A 112 21.75 -4.71 7.06
N ILE A 113 21.06 -5.86 6.99
CA ILE A 113 21.68 -7.12 6.54
C ILE A 113 21.90 -7.20 5.03
N SER A 114 21.20 -6.35 4.27
CA SER A 114 21.26 -6.26 2.81
C SER A 114 20.91 -4.84 2.38
N ASP A 115 21.43 -4.43 1.22
CA ASP A 115 21.22 -3.10 0.64
C ASP A 115 20.00 -3.04 -0.27
N THR A 116 19.54 -4.18 -0.81
CA THR A 116 18.51 -4.23 -1.85
C THR A 116 17.35 -5.14 -1.44
N ALA A 117 16.14 -4.60 -1.49
CA ALA A 117 14.88 -5.31 -1.35
C ALA A 117 14.14 -5.37 -2.68
N ILE A 118 13.59 -6.53 -3.02
CA ILE A 118 12.67 -6.70 -4.14
C ILE A 118 11.29 -7.03 -3.56
N ILE A 119 10.31 -6.17 -3.82
CA ILE A 119 8.92 -6.37 -3.43
C ILE A 119 8.19 -6.99 -4.62
N VAL A 120 7.68 -8.21 -4.40
CA VAL A 120 6.99 -9.03 -5.38
C VAL A 120 5.50 -9.00 -5.11
N SER A 121 4.78 -8.38 -6.03
CA SER A 121 3.32 -8.35 -6.06
C SER A 121 2.76 -9.17 -7.21
N THR A 122 1.44 -9.37 -7.23
CA THR A 122 0.78 -10.40 -8.06
C THR A 122 0.17 -9.86 -9.36
N GLY A 123 0.61 -8.69 -9.81
CA GLY A 123 0.12 -8.07 -11.03
C GLY A 123 0.55 -8.82 -12.29
N PRO A 124 -0.07 -8.50 -13.45
CA PRO A 124 0.16 -9.21 -14.70
C PRO A 124 1.61 -9.25 -15.18
N SER A 125 2.44 -8.23 -14.87
CA SER A 125 3.84 -8.21 -15.30
C SER A 125 4.74 -9.19 -14.57
N LEU A 126 4.29 -9.79 -13.46
CA LEU A 126 5.10 -10.71 -12.66
C LEU A 126 5.64 -11.86 -13.51
N THR A 127 4.81 -12.49 -14.34
CA THR A 127 5.19 -13.69 -15.12
C THR A 127 6.46 -13.49 -15.93
N LYS A 128 6.60 -12.35 -16.61
CA LYS A 128 7.78 -12.06 -17.44
C LYS A 128 9.03 -11.75 -16.60
N GLN A 129 8.85 -11.38 -15.33
CA GLN A 129 9.94 -11.03 -14.41
C GLN A 129 10.47 -12.23 -13.63
N LEU A 130 9.70 -13.32 -13.49
CA LEU A 130 10.09 -14.52 -12.72
C LEU A 130 11.45 -15.12 -13.15
N PRO A 131 11.78 -15.28 -14.45
CA PRO A 131 13.09 -15.82 -14.84
C PRO A 131 14.26 -14.93 -14.39
N LEU A 132 14.08 -13.61 -14.46
CA LEU A 132 15.09 -12.64 -14.04
C LEU A 132 15.23 -12.60 -12.51
N LEU A 133 14.10 -12.63 -11.80
CA LEU A 133 14.06 -12.73 -10.34
C LEU A 133 14.81 -13.97 -9.87
N LYS A 134 14.55 -15.14 -10.47
CA LYS A 134 15.24 -16.39 -10.13
C LYS A 134 16.76 -16.30 -10.29
N LYS A 135 17.22 -15.63 -11.34
CA LYS A 135 18.66 -15.41 -11.59
C LYS A 135 19.33 -14.55 -10.52
N TYR A 136 18.60 -13.62 -9.91
CA TYR A 136 19.13 -12.64 -8.98
C TYR A 136 18.63 -12.79 -7.53
N ALA A 137 17.85 -13.82 -7.24
CA ALA A 137 17.26 -14.04 -5.92
C ALA A 137 18.29 -14.07 -4.78
N SER A 138 19.52 -14.55 -5.04
CA SER A 138 20.60 -14.57 -4.04
C SER A 138 21.29 -13.22 -3.81
N LYS A 139 20.95 -12.17 -4.57
CA LYS A 139 21.61 -10.84 -4.52
C LYS A 139 20.78 -9.76 -3.83
N ALA A 140 19.54 -10.06 -3.49
CA ALA A 140 18.61 -9.13 -2.88
C ALA A 140 17.68 -9.87 -1.94
N THR A 141 17.12 -9.15 -0.98
CA THR A 141 16.11 -9.71 -0.09
C THR A 141 14.75 -9.64 -0.76
N ILE A 142 14.03 -10.76 -0.80
CA ILE A 142 12.73 -10.86 -1.48
C ILE A 142 11.61 -10.73 -0.45
N PHE A 143 10.81 -9.69 -0.62
CA PHE A 143 9.55 -9.47 0.08
C PHE A 143 8.43 -9.87 -0.86
N CYS A 144 7.58 -10.79 -0.44
CA CYS A 144 6.52 -11.34 -1.28
C CYS A 144 5.16 -11.03 -0.67
N ALA A 145 4.23 -10.55 -1.50
CA ALA A 145 2.83 -10.52 -1.12
C ALA A 145 2.29 -11.96 -0.94
N ASP A 146 1.37 -12.15 0.00
CA ASP A 146 0.70 -13.43 0.26
C ASP A 146 0.22 -14.14 -1.02
N SER A 147 -0.44 -13.42 -1.91
CA SER A 147 -0.92 -13.93 -3.21
C SER A 147 0.19 -14.33 -4.18
N SER A 148 1.39 -13.76 -4.05
CA SER A 148 2.56 -14.10 -4.86
C SER A 148 3.33 -15.31 -4.31
N TYR A 149 3.12 -15.69 -3.05
CA TYR A 149 3.89 -16.75 -2.41
C TYR A 149 3.70 -18.12 -3.07
N PRO A 150 2.47 -18.59 -3.38
CA PRO A 150 2.28 -19.84 -4.12
C PRO A 150 2.89 -19.81 -5.53
N ILE A 151 2.90 -18.63 -6.17
CA ILE A 151 3.49 -18.43 -7.50
C ILE A 151 5.01 -18.57 -7.41
N LEU A 152 5.65 -17.88 -6.45
CA LEU A 152 7.08 -17.99 -6.25
C LEU A 152 7.52 -19.42 -5.90
N ALA A 153 6.75 -20.13 -5.07
CA ALA A 153 6.97 -21.54 -4.77
C ALA A 153 6.92 -22.42 -6.02
N LYS A 154 5.88 -22.26 -6.87
CA LYS A 154 5.74 -22.98 -8.15
C LYS A 154 6.95 -22.77 -9.07
N HIS A 155 7.55 -21.59 -9.05
CA HIS A 155 8.73 -21.26 -9.87
C HIS A 155 10.07 -21.55 -9.18
N GLY A 156 10.05 -22.06 -7.95
CA GLY A 156 11.25 -22.39 -7.17
C GLY A 156 12.07 -21.16 -6.80
N ILE A 157 11.40 -20.06 -6.44
CA ILE A 157 12.00 -18.81 -5.99
C ILE A 157 11.63 -18.64 -4.52
N LYS A 158 12.57 -18.83 -3.60
CA LYS A 158 12.30 -18.71 -2.16
C LYS A 158 12.31 -17.23 -1.74
N PRO A 159 11.20 -16.68 -1.21
CA PRO A 159 11.22 -15.35 -0.62
C PRO A 159 11.88 -15.36 0.77
N ASP A 160 12.39 -14.22 1.24
CA ASP A 160 12.85 -14.07 2.62
C ASP A 160 11.70 -13.70 3.57
N TYR A 161 10.78 -12.87 3.06
CA TYR A 161 9.60 -12.42 3.78
C TYR A 161 8.35 -12.66 2.96
N VAL A 162 7.30 -13.19 3.60
CA VAL A 162 5.95 -13.26 3.03
C VAL A 162 5.02 -12.45 3.92
N LEU A 163 4.31 -11.48 3.35
CA LEU A 163 3.49 -10.55 4.12
C LEU A 163 2.00 -10.79 3.85
N SER A 164 1.18 -10.62 4.87
CA SER A 164 -0.29 -10.67 4.73
C SER A 164 -0.98 -9.60 5.56
N LEU A 165 -1.97 -8.97 4.96
CA LEU A 165 -2.68 -7.80 5.51
C LEU A 165 -4.19 -8.04 5.67
N GLU A 166 -4.76 -8.84 4.78
CA GLU A 166 -6.20 -8.97 4.59
C GLU A 166 -6.85 -9.94 5.58
N ARG A 167 -8.10 -9.65 5.92
CA ARG A 167 -8.83 -10.30 7.02
C ARG A 167 -9.93 -11.27 6.56
N ILE A 168 -9.86 -11.71 5.30
CA ILE A 168 -10.85 -12.58 4.67
C ILE A 168 -10.34 -14.03 4.57
N PRO A 169 -11.25 -15.04 4.55
CA PRO A 169 -10.84 -16.43 4.40
C PRO A 169 -10.03 -16.70 3.13
N LEU A 170 -10.39 -16.05 2.01
CA LEU A 170 -9.78 -16.28 0.69
C LEU A 170 -8.27 -16.03 0.70
N THR A 171 -7.79 -15.04 1.46
CA THR A 171 -6.36 -14.72 1.54
C THR A 171 -5.61 -15.68 2.45
N SER A 172 -6.30 -16.35 3.38
CA SER A 172 -5.70 -17.43 4.18
C SER A 172 -5.35 -18.64 3.33
N GLU A 173 -6.10 -18.91 2.26
CA GLU A 173 -5.87 -20.07 1.40
C GLU A 173 -4.53 -20.01 0.65
N PHE A 174 -3.89 -18.83 0.53
CA PHE A 174 -2.51 -18.74 0.02
C PHE A 174 -1.49 -19.43 0.92
N PHE A 175 -1.83 -19.71 2.17
CA PHE A 175 -1.00 -20.43 3.13
C PHE A 175 -1.41 -21.90 3.32
N ASN A 176 -2.54 -22.31 2.72
CA ASN A 176 -3.04 -23.69 2.76
C ASN A 176 -2.26 -24.59 1.78
N ASN A 177 -0.98 -24.78 2.09
CA ASN A 177 -0.03 -25.58 1.33
C ASN A 177 0.98 -26.24 2.26
N ASP A 178 1.58 -27.31 1.76
CA ASP A 178 2.70 -27.99 2.39
C ASP A 178 3.91 -27.96 1.45
N PHE A 179 4.62 -26.82 1.42
CA PHE A 179 5.82 -26.68 0.61
C PHE A 179 7.08 -27.26 1.30
N GLY A 180 6.95 -27.81 2.51
CA GLY A 180 8.02 -28.50 3.23
C GLY A 180 9.29 -27.66 3.39
N GLU A 181 10.43 -28.19 2.95
CA GLU A 181 11.75 -27.53 3.05
C GLU A 181 11.83 -26.17 2.33
N PHE A 182 10.93 -25.89 1.38
CA PHE A 182 10.87 -24.58 0.75
C PHE A 182 10.59 -23.45 1.77
N ASP A 183 9.77 -23.73 2.79
CA ASP A 183 9.36 -22.74 3.80
C ASP A 183 10.44 -22.45 4.84
N LYS A 184 11.54 -23.21 4.79
CA LYS A 184 12.65 -23.05 5.71
C LYS A 184 13.29 -21.67 5.56
N ASP A 185 13.45 -21.00 6.70
CA ASP A 185 14.01 -19.64 6.85
C ASP A 185 13.14 -18.51 6.29
N ILE A 186 11.96 -18.79 5.73
CA ILE A 186 10.98 -17.76 5.36
C ILE A 186 10.37 -17.19 6.64
N VAL A 187 10.33 -15.87 6.77
CA VAL A 187 9.60 -15.19 7.86
C VAL A 187 8.28 -14.65 7.33
N PHE A 188 7.18 -15.21 7.82
CA PHE A 188 5.84 -14.73 7.53
C PHE A 188 5.49 -13.56 8.45
N VAL A 189 5.11 -12.41 7.89
CA VAL A 189 4.79 -11.18 8.65
C VAL A 189 3.33 -10.84 8.44
N CYS A 190 2.51 -11.12 9.44
CA CYS A 190 1.06 -10.93 9.38
C CYS A 190 0.64 -9.66 10.12
N ALA A 191 -0.34 -8.94 9.57
CA ALA A 191 -1.06 -7.94 10.33
C ALA A 191 -1.89 -8.62 11.44
N GLY A 192 -2.04 -7.97 12.59
CA GLY A 192 -2.81 -8.51 13.71
C GLY A 192 -4.28 -8.82 13.40
N VAL A 193 -4.80 -8.24 12.32
CA VAL A 193 -6.18 -8.39 11.87
C VAL A 193 -6.37 -9.49 10.83
N VAL A 194 -5.35 -10.27 10.46
CA VAL A 194 -5.53 -11.33 9.46
C VAL A 194 -6.56 -12.36 9.93
N HIS A 195 -7.19 -13.04 8.98
CA HIS A 195 -8.16 -14.07 9.31
C HIS A 195 -7.51 -15.22 10.13
N PRO A 196 -8.13 -15.74 11.20
CA PRO A 196 -7.50 -16.73 12.10
C PRO A 196 -6.94 -17.98 11.41
N LYS A 197 -7.57 -18.42 10.32
CA LYS A 197 -7.04 -19.51 9.46
C LYS A 197 -5.63 -19.25 8.94
N THR A 198 -5.25 -18.00 8.69
CA THR A 198 -3.88 -17.65 8.31
C THR A 198 -2.90 -18.10 9.39
N ILE A 199 -3.21 -17.83 10.66
CA ILE A 199 -2.36 -18.25 11.78
C ILE A 199 -2.39 -19.76 12.00
N GLU A 200 -3.54 -20.41 11.75
CA GLU A 200 -3.65 -21.86 11.76
C GLU A 200 -2.71 -22.53 10.74
N TYR A 201 -2.71 -22.06 9.50
CA TYR A 201 -1.84 -22.58 8.43
C TYR A 201 -0.35 -22.27 8.65
N LEU A 202 -0.03 -21.21 9.39
CA LEU A 202 1.35 -20.80 9.69
C LEU A 202 1.91 -21.42 10.98
N LYS A 203 1.14 -22.20 11.74
CA LYS A 203 1.53 -22.70 13.08
C LYS A 203 2.88 -23.43 13.16
N ASN A 204 3.28 -24.10 12.08
CA ASN A 204 4.56 -24.83 11.99
C ASN A 204 5.64 -24.08 11.18
N LYS A 205 5.37 -22.82 10.82
CA LYS A 205 6.27 -21.94 10.04
C LYS A 205 6.79 -20.82 10.94
N THR A 206 7.85 -20.13 10.50
CA THR A 206 8.36 -18.97 11.24
C THR A 206 7.51 -17.76 10.91
N PHE A 207 6.68 -17.30 11.85
CA PHE A 207 5.87 -16.10 11.65
C PHE A 207 5.96 -15.12 12.81
N ILE A 208 5.66 -13.86 12.52
CA ILE A 208 5.40 -12.82 13.50
C ILE A 208 4.09 -12.12 13.18
N ILE A 209 3.49 -11.50 14.20
CA ILE A 209 2.30 -10.68 14.05
C ILE A 209 2.65 -9.25 14.49
N THR A 210 2.36 -8.28 13.62
CA THR A 210 2.52 -6.85 13.90
C THR A 210 1.16 -6.15 13.96
N GLN A 211 1.05 -5.04 14.68
CA GLN A 211 -0.20 -4.30 14.71
C GLN A 211 -0.42 -3.52 13.40
N LYS A 212 -1.69 -3.43 13.00
CA LYS A 212 -2.17 -2.51 11.95
C LYS A 212 -2.47 -1.16 12.58
N ILE A 213 -2.26 -0.07 11.85
CA ILE A 213 -2.64 1.29 12.26
C ILE A 213 -4.18 1.38 12.28
N LEU A 214 -4.77 1.11 13.43
CA LEU A 214 -6.22 1.16 13.68
C LEU A 214 -6.48 1.62 15.13
N ALA A 215 -7.64 2.22 15.37
CA ALA A 215 -8.00 2.78 16.69
C ALA A 215 -7.90 1.75 17.83
N PHE A 216 -8.35 0.51 17.59
CA PHE A 216 -8.35 -0.53 18.62
C PHE A 216 -6.93 -0.99 19.03
N PRO A 217 -6.02 -1.37 18.12
CA PRO A 217 -4.62 -1.61 18.47
C PRO A 217 -3.96 -0.44 19.21
N TYR A 218 -4.23 0.82 18.81
CA TYR A 218 -3.71 2.00 19.53
C TYR A 218 -4.18 2.08 20.98
N TYR A 219 -5.44 1.75 21.21
CA TYR A 219 -6.02 1.70 22.56
C TYR A 219 -5.39 0.60 23.42
N ILE A 220 -5.14 -0.57 22.83
CA ILE A 220 -4.49 -1.71 23.50
C ILE A 220 -3.00 -1.43 23.82
N ASN A 221 -2.34 -0.56 23.05
CA ASN A 221 -1.04 0.04 23.37
C ASN A 221 0.12 -0.97 23.54
N LEU A 222 0.16 -2.03 22.71
CA LEU A 222 1.21 -3.04 22.72
C LEU A 222 2.47 -2.58 21.97
N LYS A 223 3.15 -1.56 22.50
CA LYS A 223 4.24 -0.83 21.81
C LYS A 223 5.36 -1.70 21.24
N ASN A 224 5.68 -2.83 21.88
CA ASN A 224 6.75 -3.75 21.41
C ASN A 224 6.40 -4.44 20.07
N PHE A 225 5.11 -4.63 19.79
CA PHE A 225 4.65 -5.29 18.56
C PHE A 225 4.49 -4.32 17.38
N CYS A 226 4.73 -3.02 17.63
CA CYS A 226 4.76 -1.90 16.68
C CYS A 226 3.53 -1.78 15.76
N TYR A 227 3.33 -0.61 15.16
CA TYR A 227 2.27 -0.39 14.17
C TYR A 227 2.86 -0.47 12.76
N ALA A 228 3.38 -1.64 12.40
CA ALA A 228 4.12 -1.83 11.15
C ALA A 228 3.30 -2.37 9.98
N ALA A 229 2.06 -2.84 10.22
CA ALA A 229 1.13 -3.11 9.13
C ALA A 229 0.49 -1.79 8.67
N ILE A 230 1.25 -1.06 7.85
CA ILE A 230 0.91 0.27 7.33
C ILE A 230 0.35 0.14 5.91
N GLY A 231 -0.63 1.00 5.59
CA GLY A 231 -1.21 1.12 4.25
C GLY A 231 -2.38 0.18 3.96
N PHE A 232 -2.77 0.18 2.68
CA PHE A 232 -4.03 -0.40 2.19
C PHE A 232 -3.85 -1.67 1.37
N SER A 233 -2.61 -2.09 1.11
CA SER A 233 -2.30 -3.34 0.44
C SER A 233 -1.03 -3.95 1.01
N VAL A 234 -0.82 -5.23 0.76
CA VAL A 234 0.37 -5.95 1.21
C VAL A 234 1.66 -5.30 0.68
N ALA A 235 1.62 -4.69 -0.51
CA ALA A 235 2.76 -3.97 -1.08
C ALA A 235 3.14 -2.72 -0.29
N HIS A 236 2.16 -1.97 0.25
CA HIS A 236 2.44 -0.84 1.14
C HIS A 236 3.13 -1.33 2.42
N MET A 237 2.60 -2.40 3.02
CA MET A 237 3.19 -3.00 4.21
C MET A 237 4.61 -3.51 3.95
N ALA A 238 4.85 -4.12 2.78
CA ALA A 238 6.18 -4.57 2.38
C ALA A 238 7.16 -3.40 2.17
N TYR A 239 6.69 -2.31 1.57
CA TYR A 239 7.49 -1.10 1.38
C TYR A 239 7.91 -0.49 2.72
N GLU A 240 6.96 -0.27 3.62
CA GLU A 240 7.22 0.28 4.96
C GLU A 240 8.10 -0.66 5.80
N PHE A 241 7.95 -1.97 5.61
CA PHE A 241 8.84 -2.91 6.28
C PHE A 241 10.28 -2.83 5.73
N ALA A 242 10.45 -2.71 4.42
CA ALA A 242 11.76 -2.53 3.80
C ALA A 242 12.42 -1.19 4.23
N THR A 243 11.67 -0.10 4.34
CA THR A 243 12.21 1.18 4.84
C THR A 243 12.64 1.07 6.31
N HIS A 244 11.85 0.44 7.18
CA HIS A 244 12.21 0.20 8.58
C HIS A 244 13.46 -0.67 8.76
N LEU A 245 13.69 -1.62 7.84
CA LEU A 245 14.90 -2.45 7.79
C LEU A 245 16.11 -1.73 7.17
N ASN A 246 15.93 -0.50 6.71
CA ASN A 246 16.97 0.39 6.21
C ASN A 246 17.62 -0.10 4.90
N TYR A 247 16.82 -0.70 4.01
CA TYR A 247 17.25 -1.01 2.65
C TYR A 247 17.50 0.27 1.87
N LYS A 248 18.59 0.31 1.11
CA LYS A 248 18.96 1.47 0.28
C LYS A 248 18.21 1.48 -1.05
N ASN A 249 17.95 0.30 -1.61
CA ASN A 249 17.25 0.12 -2.87
C ASN A 249 15.99 -0.70 -2.65
N ILE A 250 14.83 -0.18 -3.04
CA ILE A 250 13.56 -0.91 -3.00
C ILE A 250 13.03 -1.03 -4.43
N ILE A 251 12.89 -2.25 -4.93
CA ILE A 251 12.51 -2.55 -6.31
C ILE A 251 11.12 -3.18 -6.33
N PHE A 252 10.20 -2.62 -7.10
CA PHE A 252 8.89 -3.23 -7.34
C PHE A 252 8.87 -4.11 -8.58
N ILE A 253 8.35 -5.31 -8.43
CA ILE A 253 8.00 -6.22 -9.54
C ILE A 253 6.56 -6.74 -9.34
N GLY A 254 5.83 -6.96 -10.42
CA GLY A 254 4.40 -7.31 -10.39
C GLY A 254 3.50 -6.31 -9.64
N GLN A 255 3.97 -5.10 -9.33
CA GLN A 255 3.18 -4.02 -8.70
C GLN A 255 2.45 -3.18 -9.76
N ASP A 256 1.73 -3.83 -10.66
CA ASP A 256 1.21 -3.16 -11.87
C ASP A 256 0.18 -2.07 -11.58
N LEU A 257 -0.72 -2.27 -10.61
CA LEU A 257 -1.82 -1.33 -10.29
C LEU A 257 -2.66 -0.95 -11.54
N ALA A 258 -2.68 -1.84 -12.52
CA ALA A 258 -3.29 -1.70 -13.82
C ALA A 258 -3.62 -3.07 -14.39
N TYR A 259 -4.59 -3.10 -15.31
CA TYR A 259 -4.88 -4.28 -16.11
C TYR A 259 -3.84 -4.45 -17.21
N ALA A 260 -3.55 -5.70 -17.57
CA ALA A 260 -2.83 -6.01 -18.80
C ALA A 260 -3.68 -5.68 -20.04
N GLU A 261 -3.05 -5.64 -21.22
CA GLU A 261 -3.73 -5.38 -22.50
C GLU A 261 -4.84 -6.41 -22.80
N ASP A 262 -4.68 -7.64 -22.34
CA ASP A 262 -5.66 -8.72 -22.44
C ASP A 262 -6.76 -8.65 -21.35
N GLY A 263 -6.74 -7.61 -20.52
CA GLY A 263 -7.74 -7.33 -19.48
C GLY A 263 -7.50 -8.09 -18.16
N PHE A 264 -6.45 -8.88 -18.05
CA PHE A 264 -6.15 -9.59 -16.80
C PHE A 264 -5.69 -8.63 -15.70
N SER A 265 -6.17 -8.88 -14.48
CA SER A 265 -5.84 -8.11 -13.27
C SER A 265 -4.61 -8.64 -12.53
N HIS A 266 -4.28 -9.92 -12.75
CA HIS A 266 -3.22 -10.64 -12.09
C HIS A 266 -2.51 -11.55 -13.09
N THR A 267 -1.35 -12.09 -12.72
CA THR A 267 -0.71 -13.16 -13.49
C THR A 267 -1.62 -14.39 -13.63
N LYS A 268 -1.47 -15.13 -14.73
CA LYS A 268 -2.21 -16.37 -15.02
C LYS A 268 -2.00 -17.48 -13.99
N ASP A 269 -0.93 -17.41 -13.19
CA ASP A 269 -0.67 -18.36 -12.11
C ASP A 269 -1.41 -18.00 -10.80
N TYR A 270 -2.17 -16.91 -10.76
CA TYR A 270 -2.93 -16.49 -9.58
C TYR A 270 -4.15 -17.41 -9.33
N SER A 271 -4.28 -17.93 -8.11
CA SER A 271 -5.26 -18.97 -7.78
C SER A 271 -6.72 -18.53 -7.81
N ASN A 272 -7.01 -17.23 -7.68
CA ASN A 272 -8.37 -16.69 -7.57
C ASN A 272 -8.75 -15.82 -8.78
N LEU A 273 -8.22 -16.11 -9.97
CA LEU A 273 -8.51 -15.34 -11.19
C LEU A 273 -10.00 -15.26 -11.51
N ASP A 274 -10.75 -16.34 -11.23
CA ASP A 274 -12.20 -16.42 -11.41
C ASP A 274 -12.95 -15.33 -10.62
N LYS A 275 -12.43 -14.94 -9.45
CA LYS A 275 -13.00 -13.87 -8.62
C LYS A 275 -12.84 -12.47 -9.21
N HIS A 276 -12.11 -12.34 -10.33
CA HIS A 276 -11.88 -11.07 -11.01
C HIS A 276 -12.48 -11.00 -12.41
N GLU A 277 -13.28 -11.99 -12.81
CA GLU A 277 -14.01 -11.94 -14.08
C GLU A 277 -14.94 -10.72 -14.14
N GLY A 278 -14.99 -10.07 -15.29
CA GLY A 278 -15.82 -8.87 -15.52
C GLY A 278 -15.29 -7.58 -14.89
N HIS A 279 -14.26 -7.62 -14.03
CA HIS A 279 -13.71 -6.42 -13.39
C HIS A 279 -13.15 -5.43 -14.43
N PHE A 280 -12.43 -5.93 -15.43
CA PHE A 280 -11.91 -5.08 -16.49
C PHE A 280 -13.05 -4.37 -17.23
N GLN A 281 -14.10 -5.10 -17.64
CA GLN A 281 -15.24 -4.52 -18.34
C GLN A 281 -16.00 -3.50 -17.46
N ARG A 282 -16.10 -3.76 -16.16
CA ARG A 282 -16.68 -2.83 -15.19
C ARG A 282 -15.90 -1.51 -15.13
N ASP A 283 -14.58 -1.56 -15.15
CA ASP A 283 -13.71 -0.43 -14.86
C ASP A 283 -13.16 0.28 -16.11
N LYS A 284 -13.23 -0.37 -17.27
CA LYS A 284 -12.70 0.11 -18.55
C LYS A 284 -13.15 1.54 -18.87
N GLY A 285 -12.17 2.42 -19.08
CA GLY A 285 -12.38 3.83 -19.41
C GLY A 285 -12.85 4.70 -18.23
N LYS A 286 -13.12 4.13 -17.05
CA LYS A 286 -13.51 4.88 -15.85
C LYS A 286 -12.30 5.32 -15.03
N PHE A 287 -11.29 4.46 -14.95
CA PHE A 287 -10.07 4.70 -14.19
C PHE A 287 -8.85 4.47 -15.08
N GLN A 288 -8.18 5.56 -15.42
CA GLN A 288 -6.97 5.54 -16.24
C GLN A 288 -5.86 6.33 -15.57
N CYS A 289 -4.63 5.97 -15.87
CA CYS A 289 -3.45 6.63 -15.35
C CYS A 289 -2.33 6.62 -16.38
N LEU A 290 -1.26 7.37 -16.12
CA LEU A 290 -0.08 7.35 -16.96
C LEU A 290 0.54 5.94 -16.93
N ALA A 291 0.79 5.36 -18.10
CA ALA A 291 1.40 4.04 -18.18
C ALA A 291 2.88 4.08 -17.79
N TYR A 292 3.42 2.92 -17.41
CA TYR A 292 4.85 2.71 -17.19
C TYR A 292 5.69 3.33 -18.33
N GLY A 293 6.77 4.02 -17.99
CA GLY A 293 7.62 4.73 -18.97
C GLY A 293 7.08 6.08 -19.44
N GLY A 294 5.88 6.49 -19.02
CA GLY A 294 5.32 7.82 -19.32
C GLY A 294 4.63 7.94 -20.68
N ASN A 295 4.50 6.84 -21.42
CA ASN A 295 3.92 6.84 -22.77
C ASN A 295 2.53 6.21 -22.77
N GLY A 296 1.49 7.04 -22.96
CA GLY A 296 0.11 6.58 -23.06
C GLY A 296 -0.57 6.37 -21.70
N LYS A 297 -1.64 5.57 -21.70
CA LYS A 297 -2.48 5.35 -20.52
C LYS A 297 -2.59 3.86 -20.19
N ALA A 298 -2.61 3.55 -18.92
CA ALA A 298 -2.93 2.22 -18.40
C ALA A 298 -4.34 2.22 -17.78
N GLU A 299 -5.12 1.21 -18.11
CA GLU A 299 -6.44 0.94 -17.50
C GLU A 299 -6.23 0.45 -16.07
N SER A 300 -7.01 0.98 -15.14
CA SER A 300 -6.87 0.71 -13.70
C SER A 300 -8.26 0.56 -13.06
N SER A 301 -8.31 0.48 -11.74
CA SER A 301 -9.55 0.46 -10.97
C SER A 301 -9.56 1.60 -9.95
N GLU A 302 -10.70 1.84 -9.31
CA GLU A 302 -10.80 2.80 -8.21
C GLU A 302 -9.83 2.44 -7.08
N VAL A 303 -9.81 1.17 -6.67
CA VAL A 303 -8.97 0.69 -5.57
C VAL A 303 -7.49 0.79 -5.91
N TRP A 304 -7.10 0.47 -7.14
CA TRP A 304 -5.68 0.60 -7.53
C TRP A 304 -5.25 2.04 -7.74
N THR A 305 -6.17 2.93 -8.14
CA THR A 305 -5.90 4.37 -8.16
C THR A 305 -5.63 4.89 -6.75
N MET A 306 -6.44 4.45 -5.78
CA MET A 306 -6.22 4.74 -4.37
C MET A 306 -4.89 4.16 -3.87
N PHE A 307 -4.60 2.89 -4.16
CA PHE A 307 -3.34 2.25 -3.78
C PHE A 307 -2.13 2.97 -4.38
N ARG A 308 -2.18 3.33 -5.67
CA ARG A 308 -1.10 4.10 -6.30
C ARG A 308 -0.90 5.43 -5.59
N PHE A 309 -1.98 6.15 -5.30
CA PHE A 309 -1.89 7.44 -4.60
C PHE A 309 -1.19 7.31 -3.24
N PHE A 310 -1.62 6.37 -2.40
CA PHE A 310 -1.00 6.18 -1.08
C PHE A 310 0.44 5.67 -1.16
N LEU A 311 0.74 4.81 -2.13
CA LEU A 311 2.10 4.33 -2.35
C LEU A 311 3.03 5.50 -2.73
N GLN A 312 2.59 6.40 -3.61
CA GLN A 312 3.34 7.60 -3.98
C GLN A 312 3.52 8.58 -2.80
N ASP A 313 2.48 8.75 -1.96
CA ASP A 313 2.58 9.55 -0.74
C ASP A 313 3.63 8.95 0.22
N THR A 314 3.59 7.64 0.46
CA THR A 314 4.60 6.92 1.26
C THR A 314 6.01 7.07 0.66
N ILE A 315 6.17 6.91 -0.65
CA ILE A 315 7.47 7.07 -1.33
C ILE A 315 7.98 8.51 -1.21
N SER A 316 7.10 9.52 -1.34
CA SER A 316 7.51 10.93 -1.25
C SER A 316 8.08 11.32 0.11
N ARG A 317 7.66 10.63 1.17
CA ARG A 317 8.14 10.81 2.55
C ARG A 317 9.38 9.97 2.86
N ASN A 318 9.76 9.06 1.97
CA ASN A 318 10.92 8.20 2.16
C ASN A 318 12.22 8.92 1.79
N ILE A 319 13.04 9.20 2.80
CA ILE A 319 14.38 9.80 2.65
C ILE A 319 15.52 8.78 2.77
N ILE A 320 15.21 7.51 3.00
CA ILE A 320 16.16 6.43 3.31
C ILE A 320 16.54 5.66 2.04
N SER A 321 15.54 5.34 1.22
CA SER A 321 15.69 4.41 0.09
C SER A 321 15.46 5.08 -1.25
N THR A 322 16.22 4.67 -2.26
CA THR A 322 15.84 4.88 -3.65
C THR A 322 14.84 3.80 -4.06
N THR A 323 13.72 4.21 -4.64
CA THR A 323 12.66 3.29 -5.08
C THR A 323 12.72 3.14 -6.59
N TYR A 324 12.53 1.92 -7.10
CA TYR A 324 12.54 1.61 -8.52
C TYR A 324 11.26 0.88 -8.90
N ASN A 325 10.53 1.41 -9.87
CA ASN A 325 9.44 0.68 -10.50
C ASN A 325 9.97 -0.10 -11.70
N CYS A 326 9.86 -1.43 -11.66
CA CYS A 326 10.26 -2.31 -12.77
C CYS A 326 9.06 -3.01 -13.45
N THR A 327 7.82 -2.56 -13.20
CA THR A 327 6.58 -3.20 -13.66
C THR A 327 6.21 -2.74 -15.07
N GLU A 328 7.01 -3.13 -16.07
CA GLU A 328 6.74 -2.79 -17.46
C GLU A 328 5.33 -3.30 -17.87
N GLY A 329 4.46 -2.40 -18.32
CA GLY A 329 3.05 -2.68 -18.62
C GLY A 329 2.06 -2.29 -17.51
N GLY A 330 2.55 -1.89 -16.35
CA GLY A 330 1.74 -1.36 -15.25
C GLY A 330 1.51 0.15 -15.32
N ALA A 331 0.99 0.71 -14.23
CA ALA A 331 0.88 2.13 -13.99
C ALA A 331 2.27 2.74 -13.68
N ARG A 332 2.47 3.99 -14.09
CA ARG A 332 3.53 4.82 -13.55
C ARG A 332 3.23 5.10 -12.08
N ILE A 333 4.26 5.01 -11.24
CA ILE A 333 4.22 5.32 -9.81
C ILE A 333 5.19 6.48 -9.62
N GLU A 334 4.70 7.68 -9.32
CA GLU A 334 5.58 8.85 -9.13
C GLU A 334 6.48 8.68 -7.88
N GLY A 335 7.70 9.20 -7.97
CA GLY A 335 8.73 9.03 -6.94
C GLY A 335 9.59 7.75 -7.10
N THR A 336 9.37 6.98 -8.17
CA THR A 336 10.13 5.77 -8.52
C THR A 336 10.99 5.92 -9.77
#